data_AF-A0A7X6X8N8-F1
#
_entry.id   AF-A0A7X6X8N8-F1
#
_cell.length_a   1.000
_cell.length_b   1.000
_cell.length_c   1.000
_cell.angle_alpha   90.00
_cell.angle_beta   90.00
_cell.angle_gamma   90.00
#
_symmetry.space_group_name_H-M   'P 1'
#
loop_
_entity.id
_entity.type
_entity.pdbx_description
1 polymer ?
#
loop_
_entity_poly.entity_id
_entity_poly.type
_entity_poly.pdbx_seq_one_letter_code
_entity_poly.pdbx_strand_id
1 'polypeptide(L)'
;MNIFDTRSLSQTQKFQRISIIGTVAAILLGFVYGFVSQLAGGWELHVLYLFLGYVIASLVRKVGRGAQKRFQILGAVLTLVVILVGDMLYPYLMLNASLNSIISFTLRNYLSGISGLLSLAFRASAIYVGYSNSI
;
A
#
# COMPACT_ATOMS: atom_id res chain seq x y z
N MET A 1 22.40 -33.44 -8.90
CA MET A 1 23.49 -32.57 -9.41
C MET A 1 23.03 -32.00 -10.74
N ASN A 2 22.43 -30.81 -10.71
CA ASN A 2 22.33 -29.92 -11.86
C ASN A 2 22.94 -28.60 -11.39
N ILE A 3 24.18 -28.42 -11.83
CA ILE A 3 25.05 -27.28 -11.64
C ILE A 3 24.70 -26.34 -12.81
N PHE A 4 24.77 -25.02 -12.62
CA PHE A 4 24.28 -23.95 -13.51
C PHE A 4 22.86 -23.45 -13.25
N ASP A 5 22.68 -22.81 -12.09
CA ASP A 5 21.73 -21.69 -11.98
C ASP A 5 22.51 -20.42 -11.61
N THR A 6 23.36 -19.97 -12.53
CA THR A 6 24.21 -18.75 -12.46
C THR A 6 23.40 -17.45 -12.39
N ARG A 7 22.06 -17.54 -12.28
CA ARG A 7 21.12 -16.41 -12.08
C ARG A 7 20.20 -16.60 -10.88
N SER A 8 20.48 -17.54 -9.97
CA SER A 8 19.77 -17.60 -8.69
C SER A 8 20.27 -16.47 -7.77
N LEU A 9 19.69 -15.27 -7.92
CA LEU A 9 19.88 -14.17 -6.96
C LEU A 9 19.71 -14.74 -5.54
N SER A 10 20.67 -14.43 -4.67
CA SER A 10 20.60 -14.86 -3.27
C SER A 10 19.30 -14.32 -2.64
N GLN A 11 18.76 -15.03 -1.64
CA GLN A 11 17.50 -14.60 -1.01
C GLN A 11 17.56 -13.16 -0.49
N THR A 12 18.72 -12.74 0.02
CA THR A 12 19.00 -11.36 0.43
C THR A 12 18.96 -10.39 -0.73
N GLN A 13 19.50 -10.75 -1.90
CA GLN A 13 19.42 -9.91 -3.11
C GLN A 13 17.99 -9.80 -3.65
N LYS A 14 17.19 -10.87 -3.58
CA LYS A 14 15.75 -10.84 -3.93
C LYS A 14 14.97 -9.91 -3.00
N PHE A 15 15.24 -9.98 -1.69
CA PHE A 15 14.64 -9.11 -0.69
C PHE A 15 15.03 -7.63 -0.89
N GLN A 16 16.30 -7.34 -1.16
CA GLN A 16 16.74 -5.97 -1.39
C GLN A 16 16.13 -5.39 -2.68
N ARG A 17 16.11 -6.18 -3.76
CA ARG A 17 15.48 -5.78 -5.03
C ARG A 17 14.00 -5.52 -4.85
N ILE A 18 13.27 -6.37 -4.13
CA ILE A 18 11.82 -6.18 -3.94
C ILE A 18 11.50 -5.03 -3.01
N SER A 19 12.35 -4.76 -2.02
CA SER A 19 12.19 -3.60 -1.15
C SER A 19 12.28 -2.31 -1.96
N ILE A 20 13.25 -2.22 -2.89
CA ILE A 20 13.44 -1.03 -3.72
C ILE A 20 12.29 -0.90 -4.73
N ILE A 21 12.02 -1.95 -5.51
CA ILE A 21 10.95 -1.94 -6.52
C ILE A 21 9.59 -1.72 -5.87
N GLY A 22 9.33 -2.40 -4.76
CA GLY A 22 8.10 -2.31 -4.00
C GLY A 22 7.88 -0.91 -3.44
N THR A 23 8.92 -0.26 -2.90
CA THR A 23 8.82 1.12 -2.40
C THR A 23 8.49 2.09 -3.52
N VAL A 24 9.16 1.99 -4.68
CA VAL A 24 8.86 2.84 -5.84
C VAL A 24 7.44 2.60 -6.36
N ALA A 25 7.04 1.34 -6.48
CA ALA A 25 5.69 0.97 -6.90
C ALA A 25 4.63 1.45 -5.91
N ALA A 26 4.92 1.39 -4.60
CA ALA A 26 4.05 1.87 -3.56
C ALA A 26 3.85 3.39 -3.67
N ILE A 27 4.92 4.17 -3.83
CA ILE A 27 4.81 5.62 -3.99
C ILE A 27 3.98 5.96 -5.23
N LEU A 28 4.24 5.30 -6.37
CA LEU A 28 3.48 5.53 -7.62
C LEU A 28 2.00 5.15 -7.46
N LEU A 29 1.71 3.99 -6.87
CA LEU A 29 0.33 3.55 -6.62
C LEU A 29 -0.40 4.48 -5.64
N GLY A 30 0.29 4.97 -4.61
CA GLY A 30 -0.25 5.94 -3.66
C GLY A 30 -0.60 7.26 -4.35
N PHE A 31 0.25 7.72 -5.28
CA PHE A 31 0.00 8.91 -6.08
C PHE A 31 -1.21 8.73 -7.01
N VAL A 32 -1.28 7.59 -7.71
CA VAL A 32 -2.43 7.25 -8.57
C VAL A 32 -3.72 7.15 -7.76
N TYR A 33 -3.68 6.51 -6.59
CA TYR A 33 -4.83 6.40 -5.70
C TYR A 33 -5.29 7.77 -5.20
N GLY A 34 -4.36 8.63 -4.75
CA GLY A 34 -4.69 10.00 -4.33
C GLY A 34 -5.34 10.82 -5.44
N PHE A 35 -4.85 10.70 -6.68
CA PHE A 35 -5.42 11.35 -7.85
C PHE A 35 -6.82 10.81 -8.22
N VAL A 36 -7.01 9.48 -8.17
CA VAL A 36 -8.32 8.87 -8.43
C VAL A 36 -9.33 9.27 -7.34
N SER A 37 -8.91 9.31 -6.08
CA SER A 37 -9.75 9.77 -4.97
C SER A 37 -10.15 11.24 -5.11
N GLN A 38 -9.29 12.06 -5.72
CA GLN A 38 -9.60 13.45 -6.06
C GLN A 38 -10.69 13.54 -7.13
N LEU A 39 -10.55 12.80 -8.23
CA LEU A 39 -11.54 12.77 -9.31
C LEU A 39 -12.90 12.24 -8.86
N ALA A 40 -12.90 11.30 -7.91
CA ALA A 40 -14.12 10.75 -7.31
C ALA A 40 -14.81 11.68 -6.30
N GLY A 41 -14.34 12.93 -6.14
CA GLY A 41 -15.01 13.93 -5.30
C GLY A 41 -14.97 13.61 -3.80
N GLY A 42 -13.96 12.85 -3.34
CA GLY A 42 -13.84 12.47 -1.93
C GLY A 42 -14.78 11.34 -1.50
N TRP A 43 -15.46 10.67 -2.44
CA TRP A 43 -16.17 9.44 -2.10
C TRP A 43 -15.15 8.38 -1.70
N GLU A 44 -15.34 7.83 -0.49
CA GLU A 44 -14.52 6.75 0.03
C GLU A 44 -14.73 5.49 -0.83
N LEU A 45 -13.85 5.29 -1.82
CA LEU A 45 -13.83 4.09 -2.64
C LEU A 45 -13.21 2.95 -1.84
N HIS A 46 -13.94 2.47 -0.85
CA HIS A 46 -13.53 1.43 0.10
C HIS A 46 -12.96 0.17 -0.58
N VAL A 47 -13.53 -0.21 -1.73
CA VAL A 47 -13.10 -1.36 -2.54
C VAL A 47 -11.70 -1.14 -3.14
N LEU A 48 -11.32 0.11 -3.39
CA LEU A 48 -10.05 0.47 -4.01
C LEU A 48 -8.87 0.19 -3.06
N TYR A 49 -9.05 0.29 -1.74
CA TYR A 49 -8.04 -0.12 -0.77
C TYR A 49 -7.71 -1.62 -0.86
N LEU A 50 -8.74 -2.47 -0.96
CA LEU A 50 -8.57 -3.91 -1.13
C LEU A 50 -7.84 -4.23 -2.44
N PHE A 51 -8.18 -3.51 -3.52
CA PHE A 51 -7.51 -3.64 -4.80
C PHE A 51 -6.03 -3.23 -4.73
N LEU A 52 -5.70 -2.10 -4.09
CA LEU A 52 -4.30 -1.67 -3.88
C LEU A 52 -3.51 -2.70 -3.08
N GLY A 53 -4.12 -3.26 -2.03
CA GLY A 53 -3.49 -4.32 -1.25
C GLY A 53 -3.21 -5.59 -2.05
N TYR A 54 -4.14 -5.97 -2.93
CA TYR A 54 -3.95 -7.08 -3.84
C TYR A 54 -2.88 -6.82 -4.89
N VAL A 55 -2.80 -5.60 -5.45
CA VAL A 55 -1.78 -5.23 -6.44
C VAL A 55 -0.38 -5.29 -5.83
N ILE A 56 -0.19 -4.77 -4.62
CA ILE A 56 1.09 -4.82 -3.92
C ILE A 56 1.45 -6.26 -3.55
N ALA A 57 0.51 -7.02 -3.01
CA ALA A 57 0.73 -8.43 -2.71
C ALA A 57 1.13 -9.22 -3.95
N SER A 58 0.49 -8.96 -5.08
CA SER A 58 0.81 -9.58 -6.38
C SER A 58 2.20 -9.18 -6.88
N LEU A 59 2.60 -7.93 -6.69
CA LEU A 59 3.96 -7.45 -7.00
C LEU A 59 5.01 -8.14 -6.13
N VAL A 60 4.75 -8.22 -4.82
CA VAL A 60 5.60 -8.88 -3.84
C VAL A 60 5.73 -10.37 -4.16
N ARG A 61 4.64 -11.04 -4.53
CA ARG A 61 4.63 -12.45 -4.91
C ARG A 61 5.40 -12.71 -6.21
N LYS A 62 5.17 -11.90 -7.25
CA LYS A 62 5.83 -12.04 -8.56
C LYS A 62 7.35 -11.84 -8.49
N VAL A 63 7.81 -10.85 -7.72
CA VAL A 63 9.23 -10.51 -7.63
C VAL A 63 9.94 -11.32 -6.54
N GLY A 64 9.24 -11.69 -5.46
CA GLY A 64 9.81 -12.38 -4.29
C GLY A 64 9.92 -13.89 -4.47
N ARG A 65 8.97 -14.51 -5.20
CA ARG A 65 8.92 -15.97 -5.46
C ARG A 65 9.23 -16.80 -4.21
N GLY A 66 8.65 -16.48 -3.05
CA GLY A 66 9.07 -17.11 -1.80
C GLY A 66 8.06 -17.01 -0.65
N ALA A 67 7.64 -18.19 -0.16
CA ALA A 67 6.73 -18.42 0.95
C ALA A 67 7.33 -18.11 2.35
N GLN A 68 8.19 -17.10 2.45
CA GLN A 68 8.82 -16.71 3.73
C GLN A 68 8.07 -15.54 4.37
N LYS A 69 7.87 -15.62 5.69
CA LYS A 69 7.18 -14.60 6.50
C LYS A 69 7.73 -13.17 6.32
N ARG A 70 9.00 -13.02 5.94
CA ARG A 70 9.63 -11.70 5.69
C ARG A 70 9.00 -10.94 4.51
N PHE A 71 8.56 -11.65 3.46
CA PHE A 71 7.88 -11.02 2.32
C PHE A 71 6.44 -10.62 2.64
N GLN A 72 5.77 -11.35 3.54
CA GLN A 72 4.44 -11.00 4.02
C GLN A 72 4.44 -9.67 4.78
N ILE A 73 5.42 -9.49 5.68
CA ILE A 73 5.60 -8.23 6.44
C ILE A 73 5.90 -7.08 5.47
N LEU A 74 6.75 -7.31 4.46
CA LEU A 74 7.07 -6.32 3.45
C LEU A 74 5.84 -5.89 2.65
N GLY A 75 5.00 -6.85 2.23
CA GLY A 75 3.73 -6.58 1.58
C GLY A 75 2.83 -5.69 2.43
N ALA A 76 2.65 -6.05 3.70
CA ALA A 76 1.86 -5.29 4.68
C ALA A 76 2.38 -3.84 4.83
N VAL A 77 3.69 -3.66 5.00
CA VAL A 77 4.34 -2.35 5.15
C VAL A 77 4.16 -1.51 3.89
N LEU A 78 4.36 -2.10 2.71
CA LEU A 78 4.19 -1.39 1.43
C LEU A 78 2.73 -0.95 1.24
N THR A 79 1.74 -1.78 1.57
CA THR A 79 0.33 -1.37 1.58
C THR A 79 0.07 -0.18 2.48
N LEU A 80 0.65 -0.19 3.67
CA LEU A 80 0.50 0.91 4.63
C LEU A 80 1.06 2.21 4.04
N VAL A 81 2.25 2.16 3.43
CA VAL A 81 2.87 3.30 2.74
C VAL A 81 1.98 3.84 1.62
N VAL A 82 1.38 2.97 0.80
CA VAL A 82 0.47 3.41 -0.28
C VAL A 82 -0.75 4.14 0.25
N ILE A 83 -1.37 3.59 1.29
CA ILE A 83 -2.56 4.20 1.90
C ILE A 83 -2.18 5.58 2.46
N LEU A 84 -1.09 5.68 3.23
CA LEU A 84 -0.64 6.95 3.79
C LEU A 84 -0.31 7.99 2.73
N VAL A 85 0.44 7.61 1.69
CA VAL A 85 0.82 8.54 0.62
C VAL A 85 -0.41 9.06 -0.10
N GLY A 86 -1.39 8.21 -0.40
CA GLY A 86 -2.61 8.64 -1.07
C GLY A 86 -3.54 9.49 -0.20
N ASP A 87 -3.66 9.17 1.09
CA ASP A 87 -4.46 9.98 2.02
C ASP A 87 -3.88 11.36 2.27
N MET A 88 -2.55 11.48 2.25
CA MET A 88 -1.88 12.78 2.35
C MET A 88 -2.03 13.60 1.06
N LEU A 89 -2.13 12.94 -0.10
CA LEU A 89 -2.19 13.60 -1.39
C LEU A 89 -3.47 14.42 -1.58
N TYR A 90 -4.63 13.85 -1.24
CA TYR A 90 -5.93 14.50 -1.44
C TYR A 90 -6.05 15.86 -0.71
N PRO A 91 -5.83 15.97 0.62
CA PRO A 91 -5.91 17.23 1.33
C PRO A 91 -4.74 18.17 0.98
N TYR A 92 -3.58 17.65 0.58
CA TYR A 92 -2.46 18.49 0.11
C TYR A 92 -2.80 19.19 -1.21
N LEU A 93 -3.32 18.48 -2.21
CA LEU A 93 -3.65 19.03 -3.53
C LEU A 93 -4.95 19.85 -3.54
N MET A 94 -6.01 19.44 -2.82
CA MET A 94 -7.29 20.13 -2.88
C MET A 94 -7.41 21.30 -1.91
N LEU A 95 -6.83 21.19 -0.71
CA LEU A 95 -7.04 22.18 0.35
C LEU A 95 -5.84 23.12 0.54
N ASN A 96 -4.73 22.94 -0.20
CA ASN A 96 -3.46 23.65 0.01
C ASN A 96 -3.08 23.67 1.50
N ALA A 97 -3.38 22.56 2.19
CA ALA A 97 -3.39 22.50 3.63
C ALA A 97 -1.96 22.29 4.17
N SER A 98 -1.61 23.02 5.22
CA SER A 98 -0.38 22.76 5.97
C SER A 98 -0.40 21.34 6.57
N LEU A 99 0.77 20.71 6.75
CA LEU A 99 0.87 19.34 7.27
C LEU A 99 0.06 19.11 8.56
N ASN A 100 -0.02 20.12 9.43
CA ASN A 100 -0.80 20.06 10.68
C ASN A 100 -2.33 20.02 10.43
N SER A 101 -2.78 20.70 9.38
CA SER A 101 -4.18 20.73 8.94
C SER A 101 -4.57 19.41 8.23
N ILE A 102 -3.62 18.80 7.51
CA ILE A 102 -3.80 17.48 6.90
C ILE A 102 -4.00 16.41 7.97
N ILE A 103 -3.14 16.38 9.00
CA ILE A 103 -3.23 15.40 10.08
C ILE A 103 -4.57 15.52 10.83
N SER A 104 -4.98 16.74 11.18
CA SER A 104 -6.23 16.98 11.92
C SER A 104 -7.48 16.68 11.08
N PHE A 105 -7.47 17.00 9.78
CA PHE A 105 -8.56 16.64 8.85
C PHE A 105 -8.68 15.12 8.69
N THR A 106 -7.55 14.44 8.53
CA THR A 106 -7.48 12.99 8.33
C THR A 106 -7.95 12.24 9.58
N LEU A 107 -7.52 12.66 10.77
CA LEU A 107 -7.97 12.10 12.05
C LEU A 107 -9.47 12.35 12.29
N ARG A 108 -9.98 13.54 11.95
CA ARG A 108 -11.41 13.84 12.07
C ARG A 108 -12.24 12.97 11.13
N ASN A 109 -11.81 12.72 9.90
CA ASN A 109 -12.52 11.85 8.97
C ASN A 109 -12.53 10.38 9.42
N TYR A 110 -11.47 9.92 10.10
CA TYR A 110 -11.48 8.55 10.66
C TYR A 110 -12.37 8.40 11.89
N LEU A 111 -12.58 9.48 12.64
CA LEU A 111 -13.39 9.49 13.85
C LEU A 111 -14.84 9.99 13.61
N SER A 112 -15.16 10.46 12.40
CA SER A 112 -16.48 10.98 12.08
C SER A 112 -17.46 9.86 11.70
N GLY A 113 -18.03 9.23 12.72
CA GLY A 113 -19.18 8.35 12.59
C GLY A 113 -18.86 6.96 12.01
N ILE A 114 -19.93 6.25 11.63
CA ILE A 114 -19.87 4.84 11.17
C ILE A 114 -19.03 4.68 9.90
N SER A 115 -19.07 5.66 8.99
CA SER A 115 -18.31 5.63 7.74
C SER A 115 -16.80 5.67 8.00
N GLY A 116 -16.31 6.53 8.91
CA GLY A 116 -14.89 6.59 9.27
C GLY A 116 -14.38 5.30 9.92
N LEU A 117 -15.18 4.68 10.78
CA LEU A 117 -14.89 3.37 11.37
C LEU A 117 -14.84 2.26 10.31
N LEU A 118 -15.74 2.30 9.33
CA LEU A 118 -15.77 1.35 8.23
C LEU A 118 -14.54 1.53 7.32
N SER A 119 -14.18 2.77 7.00
CA SER A 119 -12.96 3.13 6.27
C SER A 119 -11.70 2.56 6.95
N LEU A 120 -11.58 2.71 8.28
CA LEU A 120 -10.52 2.07 9.08
C LEU A 120 -10.52 0.54 8.96
N ALA A 121 -11.68 -0.10 9.04
CA ALA A 121 -11.80 -1.54 8.87
C ALA A 121 -11.37 -2.01 7.47
N PHE A 122 -11.74 -1.27 6.41
CA PHE A 122 -11.31 -1.56 5.05
C PHE A 122 -9.80 -1.43 4.87
N ARG A 123 -9.16 -0.43 5.48
CA ARG A 123 -7.70 -0.27 5.46
C ARG A 123 -6.99 -1.40 6.20
N ALA A 124 -7.49 -1.78 7.37
CA ALA A 124 -6.99 -2.94 8.11
C ALA A 124 -7.13 -4.23 7.28
N SER A 125 -8.26 -4.40 6.59
CA SER A 125 -8.49 -5.53 5.69
C SER A 125 -7.53 -5.52 4.48
N ALA A 126 -7.24 -4.34 3.91
CA ALA A 126 -6.28 -4.20 2.82
C ALA A 126 -4.85 -4.57 3.24
N ILE A 127 -4.43 -4.18 4.46
CA ILE A 127 -3.14 -4.58 5.03
C ILE A 127 -3.10 -6.10 5.27
N TYR A 128 -4.20 -6.68 5.75
CA TYR A 128 -4.30 -8.13 5.94
C TYR A 128 -4.26 -8.90 4.61
N VAL A 129 -4.92 -8.39 3.57
CA VAL A 129 -4.85 -8.92 2.20
C VAL A 129 -3.43 -8.79 1.66
N GLY A 130 -2.77 -7.66 1.91
CA GLY A 130 -1.36 -7.42 1.61
C GLY A 130 -0.44 -8.47 2.25
N TYR A 131 -0.67 -8.77 3.52
CA TYR A 131 0.09 -9.76 4.28
C TYR A 131 -0.14 -11.20 3.78
N SER A 132 -1.41 -11.61 3.66
CA SER A 132 -1.80 -12.98 3.34
C SER A 132 -1.50 -13.38 1.89
N ASN A 133 -1.70 -12.48 0.93
CA ASN A 133 -1.49 -12.78 -0.49
C ASN A 133 -0.05 -12.56 -0.98
N SER A 134 0.86 -12.12 -0.11
CA SER A 134 2.28 -11.94 -0.43
C SER A 134 3.11 -13.25 -0.34
N ILE A 135 2.44 -14.41 -0.22
CA ILE A 135 3.04 -15.77 -0.09
C ILE A 135 3.08 -16.50 -1.43
#